data_AF-A0A382U805-F1
#
_entry.id   AF-A0A382U805-F1
#
_cell.length_a   1.000
_cell.length_b   1.000
_cell.length_c   1.000
_cell.angle_alpha   90.00
_cell.angle_beta   90.00
_cell.angle_gamma   90.00
#
_symmetry.space_group_name_H-M   'P 1'
#
loop_
_entity.id
_entity.type
_entity.pdbx_description
1 polymer ?
#
loop_
_entity_poly.entity_id
_entity_poly.type
_entity_poly.pdbx_seq_one_letter_code
_entity_poly.pdbx_strand_id
1 'polypeptide(L)'
;SKREVTICVETHDDWCNPTDVAAVMEKANHSAIAVNWDIMHPVRRGYATIEESFEILKPWIQHLHIHDGSTQKSLLPIGEGDIDHKSAIERLSTISFNGYLSGEWIGWDDPYRNYLPRELQTLKRYQHEL
;
A
#
# COMPACT_ATOMS: atom_id res chain seq x y z
N SER A 1 3.44 -8.24 -21.06
CA SER A 1 2.17 -8.56 -21.75
C SER A 1 2.23 -8.04 -23.19
N LYS A 2 1.34 -8.47 -24.11
CA LYS A 2 1.33 -7.94 -25.50
C LYS A 2 0.97 -6.44 -25.59
N ARG A 3 0.50 -5.82 -24.51
CA ARG A 3 0.02 -4.43 -24.46
C ARG A 3 0.80 -3.56 -23.45
N GLU A 4 1.89 -4.08 -22.89
CA GLU A 4 2.68 -3.37 -21.85
C GLU A 4 1.87 -2.94 -20.62
N VAL A 5 0.74 -3.59 -20.38
CA VAL A 5 -0.10 -3.42 -19.18
C VAL A 5 0.17 -4.55 -18.19
N THR A 6 0.23 -4.19 -16.92
CA THR A 6 0.24 -5.09 -15.75
C THR A 6 -1.08 -4.95 -15.00
N ILE A 7 -1.64 -6.08 -14.56
CA ILE A 7 -2.82 -6.12 -13.70
C ILE A 7 -2.31 -6.27 -12.27
N CYS A 8 -2.71 -5.36 -11.39
CA CYS A 8 -2.34 -5.40 -9.98
C CYS A 8 -3.54 -5.88 -9.14
N VAL A 9 -3.37 -6.98 -8.41
CA VAL A 9 -4.36 -7.48 -7.45
C VAL A 9 -4.21 -6.69 -6.16
N GLU A 10 -5.28 -6.07 -5.69
CA GLU A 10 -5.27 -5.23 -4.51
C GLU A 10 -5.54 -6.03 -3.23
N THR A 11 -4.78 -5.74 -2.18
CA THR A 11 -5.08 -6.22 -0.81
C THR A 11 -6.24 -5.42 -0.21
N HIS A 12 -7.49 -5.87 -0.35
CA HIS A 12 -8.66 -5.09 0.08
C HIS A 12 -9.67 -5.91 0.89
N ASP A 13 -10.10 -5.37 2.03
CA ASP A 13 -11.11 -5.94 2.95
C ASP A 13 -10.98 -7.45 3.23
N ASP A 14 -11.87 -8.28 2.69
CA ASP A 14 -11.85 -9.73 2.94
C ASP A 14 -10.71 -10.45 2.19
N TRP A 15 -10.10 -9.78 1.21
CA TRP A 15 -8.95 -10.25 0.43
C TRP A 15 -7.69 -9.43 0.71
N CYS A 16 -7.42 -9.15 1.99
CA CYS A 16 -6.22 -8.42 2.41
C CYS A 16 -5.21 -9.22 3.23
N ASN A 17 -5.49 -10.49 3.56
CA ASN A 17 -4.49 -11.35 4.19
C ASN A 17 -3.34 -11.60 3.18
N PRO A 18 -2.10 -11.16 3.46
CA PRO A 18 -0.99 -11.27 2.52
C PRO A 18 -0.69 -12.71 2.09
N THR A 19 -0.90 -13.68 2.99
CA THR A 19 -0.66 -15.10 2.70
C THR A 19 -1.62 -15.63 1.63
N ASP A 20 -2.89 -15.23 1.70
CA ASP A 20 -3.91 -15.65 0.74
C ASP A 20 -3.66 -15.01 -0.63
N VAL A 21 -3.24 -13.73 -0.65
CA VAL A 21 -2.85 -13.04 -1.89
C VAL A 21 -1.62 -13.70 -2.49
N ALA A 22 -0.58 -14.01 -1.71
CA ALA A 22 0.61 -14.71 -2.20
C ALA A 22 0.24 -16.07 -2.84
N ALA A 23 -0.65 -16.85 -2.23
CA ALA A 23 -1.13 -18.11 -2.80
C ALA A 23 -1.87 -17.92 -4.14
N VAL A 24 -2.60 -16.80 -4.32
CA VAL A 24 -3.20 -16.44 -5.60
C VAL A 24 -2.12 -16.08 -6.62
N MET A 25 -1.12 -15.30 -6.23
CA MET A 25 -0.02 -14.88 -7.11
C MET A 25 0.82 -16.06 -7.60
N GLU A 26 1.12 -17.02 -6.72
CA GLU A 26 1.81 -18.26 -7.05
C GLU A 26 1.02 -19.13 -8.04
N LYS A 27 -0.32 -19.17 -7.92
CA LYS A 27 -1.18 -19.90 -8.86
C LYS A 27 -1.31 -19.18 -10.20
N ALA A 28 -1.39 -17.85 -10.18
CA ALA A 28 -1.47 -17.03 -11.38
C ALA A 28 -0.18 -17.15 -12.21
N ASN A 29 0.98 -17.15 -11.55
CA ASN A 29 2.32 -17.38 -12.11
C ASN A 29 2.54 -16.74 -13.48
N HIS A 30 2.26 -15.44 -13.60
CA HIS A 30 2.30 -14.74 -14.88
C HIS A 30 2.92 -13.35 -14.73
N SER A 31 3.88 -13.02 -15.61
CA SER A 31 4.69 -11.79 -15.52
C SER A 31 3.92 -10.48 -15.70
N ALA A 32 2.66 -10.54 -16.11
CA ALA A 32 1.77 -9.38 -16.21
C ALA A 32 0.78 -9.26 -15.05
N ILE A 33 0.90 -10.11 -14.02
CA ILE A 33 0.09 -10.06 -12.80
C ILE A 33 1.02 -9.68 -11.66
N ALA A 34 0.65 -8.64 -10.93
CA ALA A 34 1.40 -8.09 -9.81
C ALA A 34 0.44 -7.76 -8.65
N VAL A 35 0.96 -7.15 -7.59
CA VAL A 35 0.20 -6.73 -6.42
C VAL A 35 0.15 -5.21 -6.34
N ASN A 36 -1.07 -4.69 -6.10
CA ASN A 36 -1.31 -3.36 -5.55
C ASN A 36 -1.39 -3.53 -4.04
N TRP A 37 -0.33 -3.19 -3.33
CA TRP A 37 -0.32 -3.34 -1.88
C TRP A 37 -0.97 -2.12 -1.25
N ASP A 38 -2.26 -2.24 -0.95
CA ASP A 38 -2.90 -1.33 -0.02
C ASP A 38 -2.44 -1.69 1.40
N ILE A 39 -1.64 -0.79 1.97
CA ILE A 39 -0.92 -1.08 3.21
C ILE A 39 -1.82 -1.04 4.45
N MET A 40 -3.01 -0.43 4.36
CA MET A 40 -3.89 -0.26 5.50
C MET A 40 -4.70 -1.53 5.80
N HIS A 41 -5.26 -2.19 4.78
CA HIS A 41 -6.19 -3.29 5.02
C HIS A 41 -5.59 -4.48 5.80
N PRO A 42 -4.38 -5.00 5.47
CA PRO A 42 -3.78 -6.11 6.21
C PRO A 42 -3.59 -5.80 7.70
N VAL A 43 -3.17 -4.56 8.01
CA VAL A 43 -2.94 -4.08 9.37
C VAL A 43 -4.28 -3.91 10.10
N ARG A 44 -5.23 -3.18 9.51
CA ARG A 44 -6.53 -2.88 10.11
C ARG A 44 -7.35 -4.13 10.40
N ARG A 45 -7.20 -5.18 9.58
CA ARG A 45 -7.87 -6.47 9.77
C ARG A 45 -7.11 -7.42 10.70
N GLY A 46 -5.91 -7.03 11.16
CA GLY A 46 -5.10 -7.81 12.10
C GLY A 46 -4.47 -9.06 11.48
N TYR A 47 -4.29 -9.10 10.15
CA TYR A 47 -3.65 -10.23 9.48
C TYR A 47 -2.13 -10.14 9.45
N ALA A 48 -1.58 -8.93 9.34
CA ALA A 48 -0.15 -8.71 9.25
C ALA A 48 0.22 -7.28 9.63
N THR A 49 1.41 -7.11 10.20
CA THR A 49 2.10 -5.80 10.27
C THR A 49 2.56 -5.35 8.87
N ILE A 50 2.99 -4.09 8.76
CA ILE A 50 3.61 -3.55 7.54
C ILE A 50 4.81 -4.40 7.11
N GLU A 51 5.66 -4.78 8.06
CA GLU A 51 6.83 -5.63 7.82
C GLU A 51 6.44 -7.02 7.32
N GLU A 52 5.55 -7.72 8.01
CA GLU A 52 5.13 -9.07 7.60
C GLU A 52 4.46 -9.06 6.22
N SER A 53 3.59 -8.07 5.99
CA SER A 53 2.91 -7.91 4.70
C SER A 53 3.90 -7.62 3.56
N PHE A 54 4.88 -6.76 3.81
CA PHE A 54 5.96 -6.49 2.85
C PHE A 54 6.77 -7.76 2.56
N GLU A 55 7.23 -8.46 3.59
CA GLU A 55 8.07 -9.65 3.42
C GLU A 55 7.38 -10.75 2.60
N ILE A 56 6.07 -10.92 2.78
CA ILE A 56 5.26 -11.88 2.03
C ILE A 56 5.04 -11.41 0.58
N LEU A 57 4.71 -10.13 0.36
CA LEU A 57 4.26 -9.64 -0.94
C LEU A 57 5.36 -9.06 -1.83
N LYS A 58 6.54 -8.73 -1.28
CA LYS A 58 7.65 -8.05 -2.00
C LYS A 58 8.04 -8.66 -3.36
N PRO A 59 7.89 -9.97 -3.64
CA PRO A 59 8.17 -10.49 -4.98
C PRO A 59 7.23 -9.93 -6.07
N TRP A 60 6.04 -9.46 -5.69
CA TRP A 60 4.98 -9.06 -6.62
C TRP A 60 4.56 -7.59 -6.48
N ILE A 61 5.05 -6.83 -5.50
CA ILE A 61 4.66 -5.43 -5.30
C ILE A 61 5.08 -4.59 -6.52
N GLN A 62 4.10 -3.97 -7.17
CA GLN A 62 4.31 -3.07 -8.31
C GLN A 62 3.66 -1.69 -8.10
N HIS A 63 2.64 -1.62 -7.26
CA HIS A 63 1.90 -0.40 -6.93
C HIS A 63 1.47 -0.44 -5.47
N LEU A 64 1.20 0.74 -4.90
CA LEU A 64 0.62 0.86 -3.57
C LEU A 64 -0.57 1.79 -3.59
N HIS A 65 -1.58 1.43 -2.80
CA HIS A 65 -2.53 2.37 -2.24
C HIS A 65 -2.08 2.77 -0.84
N ILE A 66 -2.15 4.07 -0.56
CA ILE A 66 -1.79 4.65 0.73
C ILE A 66 -2.90 5.56 1.23
N HIS A 67 -3.25 5.34 2.48
CA HIS A 67 -4.15 6.15 3.29
C HIS A 67 -3.95 5.68 4.71
N ASP A 68 -4.42 6.49 5.64
CA ASP A 68 -4.28 6.22 7.04
C ASP A 68 -5.64 6.19 7.70
N GLY A 69 -5.70 5.55 8.84
CA GLY A 69 -6.92 5.30 9.57
C GLY A 69 -6.61 4.63 10.89
N SER A 70 -7.61 4.54 11.74
CA SER A 70 -7.50 3.84 13.01
C SER A 70 -8.64 2.86 13.17
N THR A 71 -8.54 2.01 14.20
CA THR A 71 -9.62 1.07 14.54
C THR A 71 -10.96 1.80 14.79
N GLN A 72 -10.93 3.06 15.21
CA GLN A 72 -12.11 3.86 15.55
C GLN A 72 -12.59 4.77 14.41
N LYS A 73 -11.70 5.13 13.47
CA LYS A 73 -11.99 6.04 12.37
C LYS A 73 -11.43 5.48 11.07
N SER A 74 -12.30 5.29 10.09
CA SER A 74 -11.95 4.61 8.84
C SER A 74 -10.89 5.33 8.01
N LEU A 75 -10.82 6.67 8.08
CA LEU A 75 -9.83 7.48 7.36
C LEU A 75 -9.34 8.67 8.20
N LEU A 76 -8.04 8.92 8.18
CA LEU A 76 -7.31 10.00 8.85
C LEU A 76 -6.19 10.52 7.95
N PRO A 77 -5.66 11.75 8.19
CA PRO A 77 -4.43 12.20 7.56
C PRO A 77 -3.28 11.22 7.82
N ILE A 78 -2.37 11.05 6.86
CA ILE A 78 -1.20 10.19 7.03
C ILE A 78 -0.33 10.72 8.17
N GLY A 79 -0.02 9.83 9.10
CA GLY A 79 0.72 10.12 10.33
C GLY A 79 -0.15 10.48 11.53
N GLU A 80 -1.47 10.49 11.37
CA GLU A 80 -2.43 10.64 12.47
C GLU A 80 -3.20 9.34 12.78
N GLY A 81 -3.06 8.30 11.95
CA GLY A 81 -3.67 7.00 12.18
C GLY A 81 -2.68 5.95 12.70
N ASP A 82 -3.08 4.68 12.54
CA ASP A 82 -2.39 3.52 13.10
C ASP A 82 -1.41 2.88 12.09
N ILE A 83 -1.33 3.39 10.85
CA ILE A 83 -0.56 2.75 9.77
C ILE A 83 0.86 3.31 9.69
N ASP A 84 1.87 2.44 9.86
CA ASP A 84 3.28 2.81 9.82
C ASP A 84 3.80 3.01 8.37
N HIS A 85 3.46 4.15 7.81
CA HIS A 85 3.90 4.55 6.46
C HIS A 85 5.42 4.73 6.37
N LYS A 86 6.09 5.11 7.46
CA LYS A 86 7.55 5.28 7.46
C LYS A 86 8.24 3.92 7.29
N SER A 87 7.78 2.90 8.01
CA SER A 87 8.24 1.53 7.82
C SER A 87 7.99 1.04 6.40
N ALA A 88 6.81 1.31 5.82
CA ALA A 88 6.53 0.93 4.43
C ALA A 88 7.53 1.54 3.44
N ILE A 89 7.82 2.84 3.57
CA ILE A 89 8.81 3.54 2.72
C ILE A 89 10.22 2.97 2.94
N GLU A 90 10.62 2.73 4.19
CA GLU A 90 11.91 2.12 4.53
C GLU A 90 12.07 0.76 3.83
N ARG A 91 11.08 -0.12 3.91
CA ARG A 91 11.13 -1.44 3.28
C ARG A 91 11.14 -1.36 1.76
N LEU A 92 10.33 -0.49 1.15
CA LEU A 92 10.38 -0.29 -0.30
C LEU A 92 11.75 0.20 -0.78
N SER A 93 12.50 0.93 0.06
CA SER A 93 13.87 1.37 -0.27
C SER A 93 14.89 0.22 -0.29
N THR A 94 14.56 -0.93 0.33
CA THR A 94 15.42 -2.14 0.34
C THR A 94 15.32 -2.97 -0.94
N ILE A 95 14.38 -2.64 -1.83
CA ILE A 95 14.17 -3.29 -3.12
C ILE A 95 14.23 -2.26 -4.26
N SER A 96 14.36 -2.73 -5.50
CA SER A 96 14.33 -1.86 -6.69
C SER A 96 12.91 -1.41 -7.05
N PHE A 97 12.16 -0.85 -6.09
CA PHE A 97 10.82 -0.35 -6.32
C PHE A 97 10.85 0.92 -7.19
N ASN A 98 10.13 0.88 -8.31
CA ASN A 98 10.01 1.99 -9.26
C ASN A 98 8.55 2.39 -9.54
N GLY A 99 7.63 1.90 -8.69
CA GLY A 99 6.21 2.20 -8.79
C GLY A 99 5.84 3.53 -8.15
N TYR A 100 4.54 3.72 -7.96
CA TYR A 100 3.96 4.91 -7.32
C TYR A 100 3.23 4.51 -6.05
N LEU A 101 3.23 5.43 -5.08
CA LEU A 101 2.34 5.42 -3.93
C LEU A 101 1.14 6.30 -4.31
N SER A 102 -0.04 5.70 -4.42
CA SER A 102 -1.26 6.39 -4.81
C SER A 102 -2.16 6.60 -3.60
N GLY A 103 -2.57 7.84 -3.37
CA GLY A 103 -3.50 8.17 -2.29
C GLY A 103 -4.93 7.71 -2.60
N GLU A 104 -5.58 7.05 -1.62
CA GLU A 104 -6.99 6.67 -1.72
C GLU A 104 -7.81 7.35 -0.61
N TRP A 105 -8.56 8.39 -0.95
CA TRP A 105 -9.38 9.15 0.02
C TRP A 105 -10.85 9.09 -0.37
N ILE A 106 -11.59 8.18 0.28
CA ILE A 106 -13.00 7.91 -0.02
C ILE A 106 -13.89 8.89 0.75
N GLY A 107 -14.77 9.60 0.02
CA GLY A 107 -15.75 10.50 0.62
C GLY A 107 -15.16 11.79 1.20
N TRP A 108 -13.96 12.16 0.78
CA TRP A 108 -13.33 13.43 1.16
C TRP A 108 -13.44 14.47 0.02
N ASP A 109 -13.58 15.76 0.37
CA ASP A 109 -13.80 16.86 -0.58
C ASP A 109 -12.49 17.44 -1.18
N ASP A 110 -12.40 17.44 -2.51
CA ASP A 110 -11.26 17.94 -3.31
C ASP A 110 -9.89 17.34 -2.92
N PRO A 111 -9.66 16.04 -3.19
CA PRO A 111 -8.42 15.38 -2.80
C PRO A 111 -7.15 15.92 -3.43
N TYR A 112 -7.25 16.45 -4.64
CA TYR A 112 -6.11 17.03 -5.33
C TYR A 112 -5.61 18.30 -4.66
N ARG A 113 -6.50 19.20 -4.23
CA ARG A 113 -6.10 20.50 -3.68
C ARG A 113 -5.80 20.46 -2.18
N ASN A 114 -6.48 19.59 -1.44
CA ASN A 114 -6.44 19.63 0.02
C ASN A 114 -5.57 18.51 0.60
N TYR A 115 -5.82 17.27 0.20
CA TYR A 115 -5.25 16.11 0.88
C TYR A 115 -3.92 15.70 0.28
N LEU A 116 -3.83 15.63 -1.04
CA LEU A 116 -2.59 15.28 -1.72
C LEU A 116 -1.40 16.17 -1.30
N PRO A 117 -1.51 17.51 -1.21
CA PRO A 117 -0.38 18.34 -0.76
C PRO A 117 0.03 18.06 0.70
N ARG A 118 -0.95 17.83 1.59
CA ARG A 118 -0.70 17.48 2.99
C ARG A 118 -0.01 16.12 3.11
N GLU A 119 -0.56 15.10 2.46
CA GLU A 119 0.00 13.75 2.50
C GLU A 119 1.40 13.71 1.86
N LEU A 120 1.60 14.41 0.75
CA LEU A 120 2.92 14.56 0.14
C LEU A 120 3.94 15.20 1.08
N GLN A 121 3.53 16.20 1.87
CA GLN A 121 4.43 16.82 2.85
C GLN A 121 4.86 15.79 3.91
N THR A 122 3.91 15.01 4.45
CA THR A 122 4.22 13.97 5.44
C THR A 122 5.11 12.87 4.86
N LEU A 123 4.76 12.32 3.70
CA LEU A 123 5.51 11.22 3.07
C LEU A 123 6.93 11.65 2.69
N LYS A 124 7.11 12.87 2.17
CA LYS A 124 8.45 13.41 1.87
C LYS A 124 9.29 13.61 3.13
N ARG A 125 8.66 14.02 4.24
CA ARG A 125 9.35 14.10 5.53
C ARG A 125 9.82 12.72 5.97
N TYR A 126 8.95 11.70 5.93
CA TYR A 126 9.37 10.33 6.26
C TYR A 126 10.52 9.86 5.39
N GLN A 127 10.44 10.08 4.07
CA GLN A 127 11.53 9.74 3.15
C GLN A 127 12.84 10.46 3.48
N HIS A 128 12.81 11.70 3.99
CA HIS A 128 14.02 12.45 4.36
C HIS A 128 14.62 11.99 5.71
N GLU A 129 13.81 11.41 6.59
CA GLU A 129 14.23 10.93 7.90
C GLU A 129 14.77 9.49 7.89
N LEU A 130 14.76 8.82 6.73
CA LEU A 130 15.40 7.53 6.49
C LEU A 130 16.86 7.74 6.10
#